data_AF-A0A1Y3BJS4-F1
#
_entry.id   AF-A0A1Y3BJS4-F1
#
_cell.length_a   1.000
_cell.length_b   1.000
_cell.length_c   1.000
_cell.angle_alpha   90.00
_cell.angle_beta   90.00
_cell.angle_gamma   90.00
#
_symmetry.space_group_name_H-M   'P 1'
#
loop_
_entity.id
_entity.type
_entity.pdbx_description
1 polymer ?
#
loop_
_entity_poly.entity_id
_entity_poly.type
_entity_poly.pdbx_seq_one_letter_code
_entity_poly.pdbx_strand_id
1 'polypeptide(L)' 'MAILGRGSMKNKQKEDELRETNDPKYSHLNENLYVEITAIASAPEAYQRIGQALFEIKRFLVPDYFDEIRQQQLRELG' A
#
# COMPACT_ATOMS: atom_id res chain seq x y z
N MET A 1 5.04 1.60 6.03
CA MET A 1 4.21 1.67 4.82
C MET A 1 3.32 0.45 4.79
N ALA A 2 2.02 0.61 4.57
CA ALA A 2 1.07 -0.49 4.52
C ALA A 2 0.11 -0.29 3.34
N ILE A 3 -0.30 -1.38 2.70
CA ILE A 3 -1.39 -1.39 1.71
C ILE A 3 -2.65 -1.75 2.50
N LEU A 4 -3.62 -0.84 2.52
CA LEU A 4 -4.84 -0.91 3.31
C LEU A 4 -6.05 -0.62 2.41
N GLY A 5 -7.26 -0.64 2.96
CA GLY A 5 -8.47 -0.55 2.15
C GLY A 5 -8.98 -1.89 1.63
N ARG A 6 -10.11 -1.84 0.94
CA ARG A 6 -10.73 -2.98 0.27
C ARG A 6 -9.86 -3.51 -0.87
N GLY A 7 -9.67 -4.83 -0.92
CA GLY A 7 -8.82 -5.52 -1.89
C GLY A 7 -7.33 -5.53 -1.52
N SER A 8 -6.97 -5.08 -0.31
CA SER A 8 -5.60 -5.10 0.18
C SER A 8 -5.13 -6.50 0.59
N MET A 9 -6.06 -7.43 0.86
CA MET A 9 -5.72 -8.80 1.21
C MET A 9 -5.71 -9.72 -0.02
N LYS A 10 -4.71 -10.60 -0.09
CA LYS A 10 -4.59 -11.59 -1.18
C LYS A 10 -5.75 -12.58 -1.22
N ASN A 11 -6.31 -12.94 -0.05
CA ASN A 11 -7.47 -13.80 0.06
C ASN A 11 -8.73 -12.97 0.30
N LYS A 12 -9.57 -12.86 -0.73
CA LYS A 12 -10.83 -12.09 -0.70
C LYS A 12 -11.82 -12.63 0.33
N GLN A 13 -11.96 -13.95 0.47
CA GLN A 13 -12.91 -14.55 1.40
C GLN A 13 -12.56 -14.19 2.85
N LYS A 14 -11.27 -14.28 3.20
CA LYS A 14 -10.79 -13.88 4.52
C LYS A 14 -10.94 -12.38 4.77
N GLU A 15 -10.80 -11.55 3.73
CA GLU A 15 -11.03 -10.10 3.84
C GLU A 15 -12.49 -9.79 4.20
N ASP A 16 -13.43 -10.44 3.52
CA ASP A 16 -14.87 -10.26 3.78
C ASP A 16 -15.23 -10.72 5.19
N GLU A 17 -14.73 -11.87 5.63
CA GLU A 17 -14.91 -12.37 7.02
C GLU A 17 -14.40 -11.34 8.06
N LEU A 18 -13.18 -10.82 7.88
CA LEU A 18 -12.59 -9.85 8.82
C LEU A 18 -13.33 -8.51 8.81
N ARG A 19 -13.84 -8.08 7.65
CA ARG A 19 -14.63 -6.86 7.51
C ARG A 19 -15.96 -6.95 8.26
N GLU A 20 -16.57 -8.13 8.34
CA GLU A 20 -17.81 -8.39 9.09
C GLU A 20 -17.61 -8.45 10.61
N THR A 21 -16.39 -8.72 11.10
CA THR A 21 -16.12 -8.79 12.55
C THR A 21 -16.33 -7.47 13.30
N ASN A 22 -16.34 -6.33 12.59
CA ASN A 22 -16.36 -4.98 13.18
C ASN A 22 -15.23 -4.70 14.18
N ASP A 23 -14.12 -5.46 14.12
CA ASP A 23 -12.92 -5.16 14.91
C ASP A 23 -12.29 -3.84 14.43
N PRO A 24 -12.04 -2.87 15.31
CA PRO A 24 -11.35 -1.61 14.98
C PRO A 24 -10.07 -1.81 14.17
N LYS A 25 -9.34 -2.90 14.40
CA LYS A 25 -8.13 -3.27 13.66
C LYS A 25 -8.34 -3.41 12.15
N TYR A 26 -9.52 -3.89 11.73
CA TYR A 26 -9.85 -4.11 10.31
C TYR A 26 -10.78 -3.04 9.74
N SER A 27 -11.00 -1.93 10.46
CA SER A 27 -11.88 -0.84 10.00
C SER A 27 -11.48 -0.29 8.64
N HIS A 28 -10.18 -0.28 8.34
CA HIS A 28 -9.63 0.13 7.06
C HIS A 28 -10.17 -0.68 5.86
N LEU A 29 -10.66 -1.92 6.05
CA LEU A 29 -11.22 -2.73 4.95
C LEU A 29 -12.53 -2.15 4.37
N ASN A 30 -13.15 -1.20 5.08
CA ASN A 30 -14.34 -0.50 4.59
C ASN A 30 -14.01 0.68 3.67
N GLU A 31 -12.75 1.13 3.65
CA GLU A 31 -12.28 2.23 2.81
C GLU A 31 -11.82 1.73 1.42
N ASN A 32 -11.61 2.66 0.48
CA ASN A 32 -11.05 2.33 -0.83
C ASN A 32 -9.61 1.85 -0.71
N LEU A 33 -9.07 1.12 -1.68
CA LEU A 33 -7.65 0.70 -1.66
C LEU A 33 -6.72 1.93 -1.57
N TYR A 34 -5.86 1.99 -0.55
CA TYR A 34 -4.91 3.07 -0.34
C TYR A 34 -3.57 2.57 0.21
N VAL A 35 -2.55 3.43 0.15
CA VAL A 35 -1.24 3.18 0.77
C VAL A 35 -1.03 4.17 1.91
N GLU A 36 -0.77 3.64 3.10
CA GLU A 36 -0.45 4.43 4.29
C GLU A 36 1.07 4.61 4.42
N ILE A 37 1.51 5.86 4.55
CA ILE A 37 2.91 6.23 4.79
C ILE A 37 3.01 6.92 6.14
N THR A 38 3.73 6.29 7.07
CA THR A 38 3.95 6.79 8.43
C THR A 38 5.45 6.88 8.70
N ALA A 39 5.90 8.01 9.25
CA ALA A 39 7.30 8.23 9.64
C ALA A 39 7.36 8.71 11.09
N ILE A 40 8.29 8.15 11.87
CA ILE A 40 8.56 8.53 13.26
C ILE A 40 9.96 9.11 13.32
N ALA A 41 10.06 10.43 13.49
CA ALA A 41 11.30 11.19 13.58
C ALA A 41 11.03 12.59 14.16
N SER A 42 12.08 13.41 14.31
CA SER A 42 11.91 14.84 14.58
C SER A 42 11.11 15.51 13.45
N ALA A 43 10.36 16.58 13.74
CA ALA A 43 9.46 17.18 12.75
C ALA A 43 10.11 17.43 11.37
N PRO A 44 11.30 18.06 11.26
CA PRO A 44 11.93 18.31 9.96
C PRO A 44 12.24 17.02 9.20
N GLU A 45 12.74 16.03 9.92
CA GLU A 45 13.14 14.73 9.36
C GLU A 45 11.93 13.89 8.95
N ALA A 46 10.83 13.94 9.71
CA ALA A 46 9.59 13.25 9.38
C ALA A 46 9.01 13.77 8.05
N TYR A 47 8.96 15.10 7.87
CA TYR A 47 8.53 15.70 6.60
C TYR A 47 9.45 15.31 5.44
N GLN A 48 10.76 15.30 5.66
CA GLN A 48 11.72 14.86 4.64
C GLN A 48 11.49 13.40 4.23
N ARG A 49 11.35 12.48 5.20
CA ARG A 49 11.11 11.05 4.94
C ARG A 49 9.78 10.80 4.23
N ILE A 50 8.71 11.48 4.64
CA ILE A 50 7.41 11.38 3.97
C ILE A 50 7.50 11.92 2.54
N GLY A 51 8.15 13.06 2.34
CA GLY A 51 8.34 13.66 1.01
C GLY A 51 9.10 12.73 0.05
N GLN A 52 10.16 12.10 0.53
CA GLN A 52 10.92 11.10 -0.23
C GLN A 52 10.06 9.88 -0.60
N ALA A 53 9.34 9.30 0.37
CA ALA A 53 8.46 8.16 0.13
C ALA A 53 7.34 8.48 -0.87
N LEU A 54 6.76 9.68 -0.81
CA LEU A 54 5.75 10.15 -1.77
C LEU A 54 6.33 10.36 -3.17
N PHE A 55 7.58 10.77 -3.29
CA PHE A 55 8.23 10.89 -4.60
C PHE A 55 8.46 9.52 -5.23
N GLU A 56 8.91 8.54 -4.44
CA GLU A 56 9.17 7.19 -4.91
C GLU A 56 7.89 6.45 -5.29
N ILE A 57 6.82 6.56 -4.50
CA ILE A 57 5.59 5.79 -4.71
C ILE A 57 4.86 6.16 -6.01
N LYS A 58 5.02 7.40 -6.49
CA LYS A 58 4.34 7.90 -7.70
C LYS A 58 4.55 6.99 -8.92
N ARG A 59 5.73 6.40 -9.07
CA ARG A 59 6.04 5.51 -10.20
C ARG A 59 5.22 4.22 -10.20
N PHE A 60 4.76 3.77 -9.04
CA PHE A 60 3.97 2.54 -8.89
C PHE A 60 2.46 2.78 -9.02
N LEU A 61 2.01 4.02 -8.88
CA LEU A 61 0.58 4.39 -8.91
C LEU A 61 0.08 4.78 -10.31
N VAL A 62 1.00 4.96 -11.27
CA VAL A 62 0.67 5.26 -12.67
C VAL A 62 1.12 4.08 -13.52
N PRO A 63 0.20 3.24 -14.02
CA PRO A 63 0.56 2.09 -14.85
C PRO A 63 1.16 2.54 -16.18
N ASP A 64 2.38 2.11 -16.49
CA ASP A 64 3.00 2.19 -17.82
C ASP A 64 3.04 0.78 -18.44
N TYR A 65 2.68 0.65 -19.71
CA TYR A 65 2.71 -0.62 -20.44
C TYR A 65 4.14 -1.15 -20.64
N PHE A 66 5.16 -0.27 -20.57
CA PHE A 66 6.58 -0.62 -20.68
C PHE A 66 7.31 -0.54 -19.33
N ASP A 67 6.62 -0.85 -18.24
CA ASP A 67 7.21 -0.82 -16.91
C ASP A 67 8.30 -1.91 -16.74
N GLU A 68 9.56 -1.49 -16.80
CA GLU A 68 10.74 -2.33 -16.57
C GLU A 68 10.70 -3.02 -15.19
N ILE A 69 10.10 -2.37 -14.18
CA ILE A 69 9.99 -2.89 -12.82
C ILE A 69 9.14 -4.15 -12.83
N ARG A 70 7.97 -4.11 -13.49
CA ARG A 70 7.08 -5.27 -13.62
C ARG A 70 7.78 -6.42 -14.34
N GLN A 71 8.49 -6.14 -15.43
CA GLN A 71 9.20 -7.16 -16.20
C GLN A 71 10.33 -7.81 -15.40
N GLN A 72 11.06 -7.02 -14.59
CA GLN A 72 12.09 -7.54 -13.70
C GLN A 72 11.50 -8.42 -12.60
N GLN A 73 10.44 -7.96 -11.93
CA GLN A 73 9.78 -8.73 -10.87
C GLN A 73 9.23 -10.08 -11.38
N LEU A 74 8.66 -10.11 -12.60
CA LEU A 74 8.20 -11.35 -13.22
C LEU A 74 9.35 -12.32 -13.54
N ARG A 75 10.53 -11.81 -13.90
CA ARG A 75 11.73 -12.64 -14.10
C ARG A 75 12.27 -13.23 -12.81
N GLU A 76 12.25 -12.46 -11.71
CA GLU A 76 12.75 -12.92 -10.40
C GLU A 76 11.82 -13.92 -9.71
N LEU A 77 10.54 -13.96 -10.09
CA LEU A 77 9.53 -14.89 -9.55
C LEU A 77 9.45 -16.23 -10.30
N GLY A 78 10.04 -16.33 -11.50
CA GLY A 78 10.07 -17.55 -12.33
C GLY A 78 11.26 -18.43 -12.05
#